data_AF-A0A365Y2A2-F1
#
_entry.id   AF-A0A365Y2A2-F1
#
_cell.length_a   1.000
_cell.length_b   1.000
_cell.length_c   1.000
_cell.angle_alpha   90.00
_cell.angle_beta   90.00
_cell.angle_gamma   90.00
#
_symmetry.space_group_name_H-M   'P 1'
#
loop_
_entity.id
_entity.type
_entity.pdbx_description
1 polymer ?
#
loop_
_entity_poly.entity_id
_entity_poly.type
_entity_poly.pdbx_seq_one_letter_code
_entity_poly.pdbx_strand_id
1 'polypeptide(L)' 'MIYDLWYMKSLWRQILRYFYIGKGDPNAPKTRYVAMMHGMNRISIILFVIALIVMIIRLMRRH' A
#
# COMPACT_ATOMS: atom_id res chain seq x y z
N MET A 1 -20.68 -16.16 -8.63
CA MET A 1 -20.90 -16.95 -7.39
C MET A 1 -19.61 -17.50 -6.77
N ILE A 2 -18.79 -18.30 -7.47
CA ILE A 2 -17.48 -18.73 -6.90
C ILE A 2 -16.41 -17.62 -7.00
N TYR A 3 -16.49 -16.77 -8.03
CA TYR A 3 -15.58 -15.65 -8.24
C TYR A 3 -15.71 -14.54 -7.18
N ASP A 4 -16.91 -14.34 -6.61
CA ASP A 4 -17.17 -13.30 -5.58
C ASP A 4 -16.51 -13.62 -4.23
N LEU A 5 -16.36 -14.90 -3.89
CA LEU A 5 -15.68 -15.37 -2.67
C LEU A 5 -14.15 -15.24 -2.76
N TRP A 6 -13.59 -15.24 -3.98
CA TRP A 6 -12.17 -14.97 -4.22
C TRP A 6 -11.88 -13.47 -4.40
N TYR A 7 -12.86 -12.70 -4.89
CA TYR A 7 -12.71 -11.28 -5.23
C TYR A 7 -12.90 -10.31 -4.05
N MET A 8 -13.30 -10.78 -2.87
CA MET A 8 -13.47 -9.95 -1.68
C MET A 8 -12.26 -10.02 -0.72
N LYS A 9 -11.03 -9.78 -1.22
CA LYS A 9 -10.00 -9.25 -0.32
C LYS A 9 -10.44 -7.83 0.02
N SER A 10 -11.18 -7.69 1.13
CA SER A 10 -11.81 -6.44 1.57
C SER A 10 -10.88 -5.25 1.33
N LEU A 11 -11.42 -4.14 0.82
CA LEU A 11 -10.68 -2.89 0.61
C LEU A 11 -9.85 -2.53 1.85
N TRP A 12 -10.39 -2.79 3.03
CA TRP A 12 -9.70 -2.71 4.31
C TRP A 12 -8.41 -3.53 4.40
N ARG A 13 -8.41 -4.78 3.96
CA ARG A 13 -7.23 -5.64 3.93
C ARG A 13 -6.21 -5.20 2.87
N GLN A 14 -6.66 -4.53 1.81
CA GLN A 14 -5.77 -3.87 0.86
C GLN A 14 -5.15 -2.64 1.52
N ILE A 15 -5.96 -1.74 2.08
CA ILE A 15 -5.51 -0.55 2.82
C ILE A 15 -4.53 -0.92 3.95
N LEU A 16 -4.80 -1.96 4.75
CA LEU A 16 -3.89 -2.42 5.81
C LEU A 16 -2.57 -2.99 5.25
N ARG A 17 -2.62 -3.67 4.10
CA ARG A 17 -1.41 -4.10 3.38
C ARG A 17 -0.60 -2.92 2.87
N TYR A 18 -1.27 -1.90 2.33
CA TYR A 18 -0.67 -0.62 1.94
C TYR A 18 -0.02 0.05 3.16
N PHE A 19 -0.77 0.24 4.25
CA PHE A 19 -0.32 0.90 5.49
C PHE A 19 0.65 0.10 6.36
N TYR A 20 1.11 -1.08 5.95
CA TYR A 20 2.12 -1.88 6.67
C TYR A 20 1.74 -2.44 8.04
N ILE A 21 0.50 -2.22 8.52
CA ILE A 21 0.03 -2.67 9.85
C ILE A 21 -0.57 -4.09 9.73
N GLY A 22 0.20 -5.01 9.16
CA GLY A 22 -0.15 -6.42 9.13
C GLY A 22 1.10 -7.22 9.45
N LYS A 23 1.09 -7.98 10.55
CA LYS A 23 2.10 -9.03 10.79
C LYS A 23 2.15 -9.89 9.52
N GLY A 24 3.31 -9.93 8.87
CA GLY A 24 3.51 -10.80 7.72
C GLY A 24 3.18 -12.23 8.11
N ASP A 25 2.44 -12.94 7.25
CA ASP A 25 2.06 -14.32 7.49
C ASP A 25 3.30 -15.14 7.89
N PRO A 26 3.34 -15.77 9.09
CA PRO A 26 4.52 -16.50 9.55
C PRO A 26 4.84 -17.72 8.68
N ASN A 27 3.86 -18.19 7.90
CA ASN A 27 3.99 -19.27 6.92
C ASN A 27 4.27 -18.77 5.49
N ALA A 28 4.45 -17.46 5.29
CA ALA A 28 4.76 -16.93 3.96
C ALA A 28 6.15 -17.41 3.53
N PRO A 29 6.31 -17.86 2.27
CA PRO A 29 7.62 -18.24 1.76
C PRO A 29 8.53 -17.01 1.86
N LYS A 30 9.62 -17.12 2.64
CA LYS A 30 10.64 -16.06 2.83
C LYS A 30 11.51 -15.92 1.58
N THR A 31 10.89 -15.78 0.42
CA THR A 31 11.60 -15.55 -0.84
C THR A 31 11.83 -14.06 -1.03
N ARG A 32 12.97 -13.71 -1.65
CA ARG A 32 13.34 -12.33 -1.96
C ARG A 32 12.25 -11.59 -2.76
N TYR A 33 11.47 -12.33 -3.55
CA TYR A 33 10.34 -11.83 -4.34
C TYR A 33 9.20 -11.27 -3.47
N VAL A 34 8.87 -11.91 -2.35
CA VAL A 34 7.82 -11.44 -1.42
C VAL A 34 8.25 -10.15 -0.72
N ALA A 35 9.53 -10.05 -0.32
CA ALA A 35 10.09 -8.82 0.24
C ALA A 35 10.14 -7.67 -0.79
N MET A 36 10.43 -7.96 -2.06
CA MET A 36 10.39 -6.97 -3.15
C MET A 36 8.98 -6.46 -3.42
N MET A 37 7.97 -7.34 -3.44
CA MET A 37 6.56 -6.94 -3.59
C MET A 37 6.12 -6.01 -2.44
N HIS A 38 6.57 -6.29 -1.22
CA HIS A 38 6.37 -5.42 -0.06
C HIS A 38 7.11 -4.08 -0.15
N GLY A 39 8.31 -4.06 -0.75
CA GLY A 39 9.09 -2.84 -1.00
C GLY A 39 8.43 -1.90 -2.00
N MET A 40 7.92 -2.43 -3.12
CA MET A 40 7.20 -1.65 -4.13
C MET A 40 6.00 -0.89 -3.54
N ASN A 41 5.27 -1.55 -2.62
CA ASN A 41 4.15 -0.95 -1.92
C ASN A 41 4.56 0.25 -1.04
N ARG A 42 5.71 0.18 -0.33
CA ARG A 42 6.27 1.31 0.46
C ARG A 42 6.57 2.53 -0.40
N ILE A 43 7.18 2.30 -1.57
CA ILE A 43 7.59 3.37 -2.49
C ILE A 43 6.36 4.14 -2.98
N SER A 44 5.27 3.44 -3.29
CA SER A 44 4.04 4.08 -3.76
C SER A 44 3.44 5.07 -2.75
N ILE A 45 3.47 4.74 -1.46
CA ILE A 45 2.96 5.61 -0.38
C ILE A 45 3.88 6.81 -0.15
N ILE A 46 5.19 6.59 -0.17
CA ILE A 46 6.16 7.67 -0.01
C ILE A 46 6.00 8.69 -1.14
N LEU A 47 5.90 8.23 -2.39
CA LEU A 47 5.66 9.11 -3.54
C LEU A 47 4.32 9.84 -3.45
N PHE A 48 3.26 9.17 -2.99
CA PHE A 48 1.94 9.78 -2.78
C PHE A 48 1.99 10.90 -1.73
N VAL A 49 2.66 10.67 -0.59
CA VAL A 49 2.82 11.69 0.46
C VAL A 49 3.65 12.88 -0.03
N ILE A 50 4.74 12.63 -0.78
CA ILE A 50 5.54 13.70 -1.40
C ILE A 50 4.68 14.54 -2.35
N ALA A 51 3.87 13.90 -3.20
CA ALA A 51 2.98 14.60 -4.11
C ALA A 51 1.94 15.46 -3.37
N LEU A 52 1.37 14.95 -2.27
CA LEU A 52 0.46 15.72 -1.40
C LEU A 52 1.15 16.94 -0.78
N ILE A 53 2.37 16.78 -0.26
CA ILE A 53 3.15 17.89 0.32
C ILE A 53 3.40 18.97 -0.75
N VAL A 54 3.87 18.57 -1.94
CA VAL A 54 4.11 19.50 -3.06
C VAL A 54 2.82 20.22 -3.47
N MET A 55 1.69 19.51 -3.52
CA MET A 55 0.38 20.08 -3.85
C MET A 55 -0.06 21.11 -2.81
N ILE A 56 0.06 20.80 -1.52
CA ILE A 56 -0.28 21.71 -0.41
C ILE A 56 0.60 22.95 -0.44
N ILE A 57 1.93 22.79 -0.57
CA ILE A 57 2.86 23.93 -0.68
C ILE A 57 2.51 24.80 -1.89
N ARG A 58 2.18 24.19 -3.03
CA ARG A 58 1.80 24.92 -4.24
C ARG A 58 0.47 25.65 -4.07
N LEU A 59 -0.48 25.09 -3.34
CA LEU A 59 -1.76 25.71 -3.04
C LEU A 59 -1.59 26.90 -2.07
N MET A 60 -0.81 26.72 -1.01
CA MET A 60 -0.51 27.79 -0.04
C MET A 60 0.29 28.94 -0.64
N ARG A 61 1.17 28.68 -1.61
CA ARG A 61 1.92 29.75 -2.31
C ARG A 61 1.09 30.50 -3.36
N ARG A 62 -0.09 29.98 -3.74
CA ARG A 62 -0.98 30.60 -4.74
C ARG A 62 -2.12 31.39 -4.12
N HIS A 63 -2.33 31.26 -2.81
CA HIS A 63 -3.14 32.15 -1.98
C HIS A 63 -2.25 33.24 -1.39
#